data_AF-A0A942BX86-F1
#
_entry.id   AF-A0A942BX86-F1
#
_cell.length_a   1.000
_cell.length_b   1.000
_cell.length_c   1.000
_cell.angle_alpha   90.00
_cell.angle_beta   90.00
_cell.angle_gamma   90.00
#
_symmetry.space_group_name_H-M   'P 1'
#
loop_
_entity.id
_entity.type
_entity.pdbx_description
1 polymer ?
#
loop_
_entity_poly.entity_id
_entity_poly.type
_entity_poly.pdbx_seq_one_letter_code
_entity_poly.pdbx_strand_id
1 'polypeptide(L)'
;MDPYLLLEVPHTATREEIKKAYRKMALKWHPDKNGGSMVAEEMFKKIKAAYDCLVDSSKRAAADAKRKYQEQAEAAKKAKAESDRHARARAYAQPPPGRIGNYPLAAMLAVIAFVFIIIALFGSNNGGSGSTSA
;
A
#
# COMPACT_ATOMS: atom_id res chain seq x y z
N MET A 1 -17.97 -5.70 3.42
CA MET A 1 -17.89 -7.16 3.58
C MET A 1 -18.05 -7.77 2.20
N ASP A 2 -17.09 -8.58 1.75
CA ASP A 2 -17.20 -9.27 0.47
C ASP A 2 -18.09 -10.52 0.64
N PRO A 3 -19.26 -10.60 -0.04
CA PRO A 3 -20.16 -11.73 0.10
C PRO A 3 -19.59 -13.04 -0.46
N TYR A 4 -18.70 -12.98 -1.46
CA TYR A 4 -18.07 -14.16 -2.04
C TYR A 4 -17.04 -14.77 -1.09
N LEU A 5 -16.23 -13.90 -0.45
CA LEU A 5 -15.26 -14.32 0.55
C LEU A 5 -15.95 -14.98 1.75
N LEU A 6 -17.09 -14.45 2.19
CA LEU A 6 -17.82 -14.99 3.32
C LEU A 6 -18.44 -16.37 3.05
N LEU A 7 -18.86 -16.63 1.82
CA LEU A 7 -19.34 -17.95 1.39
C LEU A 7 -18.20 -18.89 0.94
N GLU A 8 -16.96 -18.43 0.97
CA GLU A 8 -15.77 -19.16 0.49
C GLU A 8 -15.93 -19.63 -0.98
N VAL A 9 -16.44 -18.74 -1.84
CA VAL A 9 -16.63 -19.02 -3.28
C VAL A 9 -15.92 -17.98 -4.14
N PRO A 10 -15.49 -18.34 -5.37
CA PRO A 10 -14.93 -17.38 -6.30
C PRO A 10 -16.01 -16.41 -6.81
N HIS A 11 -15.60 -15.24 -7.31
CA HIS A 11 -16.51 -14.27 -7.92
C HIS A 11 -17.22 -14.79 -9.20
N THR A 12 -16.61 -15.80 -9.83
CA THR A 12 -17.14 -16.51 -11.00
C THR A 12 -18.16 -17.59 -10.62
N ALA A 13 -18.44 -17.79 -9.34
CA ALA A 13 -19.34 -18.84 -8.88
C ALA A 13 -20.74 -18.71 -9.49
N THR A 14 -21.26 -19.85 -9.93
CA THR A 14 -22.63 -20.03 -10.41
C THR A 14 -23.63 -19.94 -9.27
N ARG A 15 -24.92 -19.76 -9.58
CA ARG A 15 -25.98 -19.68 -8.56
C ARG A 15 -26.08 -20.99 -7.78
N GLU A 16 -25.85 -22.11 -8.43
CA GLU A 16 -25.85 -23.45 -7.87
C GLU A 16 -24.72 -23.64 -6.84
N GLU A 17 -23.51 -23.19 -7.19
CA GLU A 17 -22.35 -23.21 -6.30
C GLU A 17 -22.55 -22.32 -5.08
N ILE A 18 -23.08 -21.10 -5.29
CA ILE A 18 -23.44 -20.18 -4.20
C ILE A 18 -24.46 -20.82 -3.27
N LYS A 19 -25.51 -21.46 -3.81
CA LYS A 19 -26.53 -22.16 -3.01
C LYS A 19 -25.93 -23.34 -2.23
N LYS A 20 -24.99 -24.09 -2.82
CA LYS A 20 -24.29 -25.21 -2.18
C LYS A 20 -23.39 -24.72 -1.04
N ALA A 21 -22.63 -23.65 -1.27
CA ALA A 21 -21.77 -23.03 -0.29
C ALA A 21 -22.56 -22.46 0.89
N TYR A 22 -23.68 -21.78 0.62
CA TYR A 22 -24.59 -21.29 1.66
C TYR A 22 -25.07 -22.42 2.57
N ARG A 23 -25.53 -23.55 2.02
CA ARG A 23 -25.97 -24.70 2.84
C ARG A 23 -24.84 -25.24 3.73
N LYS A 24 -23.61 -25.34 3.19
CA LYS A 24 -22.43 -25.78 3.95
C LYS A 24 -22.14 -24.82 5.11
N MET A 25 -22.14 -23.52 4.85
CA MET A 25 -21.84 -22.50 5.85
C MET A 25 -22.96 -22.33 6.89
N ALA A 26 -24.21 -22.42 6.47
CA ALA A 26 -25.37 -22.40 7.36
C ALA A 26 -25.34 -23.57 8.36
N LEU A 27 -24.94 -24.76 7.93
CA LEU A 27 -24.76 -25.92 8.83
C LEU A 27 -23.57 -25.75 9.77
N LYS A 28 -22.45 -25.18 9.29
CA LYS A 28 -21.26 -24.91 10.09
C LYS A 28 -21.54 -23.92 11.21
N TRP A 29 -22.33 -22.87 10.93
CA TRP A 29 -22.58 -21.76 11.84
C TRP A 29 -24.00 -21.77 12.44
N HIS A 30 -24.73 -22.88 12.36
CA HIS A 30 -26.09 -22.96 12.93
C HIS A 30 -26.02 -22.79 14.47
N PRO A 31 -26.86 -21.94 15.09
CA PRO A 31 -26.82 -21.70 16.53
C PRO A 31 -27.01 -23.00 17.32
N ASP A 32 -27.96 -23.86 16.94
CA ASP A 32 -28.21 -25.13 17.63
C ASP A 32 -27.00 -26.08 17.63
N LYS A 33 -26.23 -26.12 16.53
CA LYS A 33 -25.03 -26.96 16.42
C LYS A 33 -23.82 -26.38 17.14
N ASN A 34 -23.86 -25.08 17.46
CA ASN A 34 -22.79 -24.35 18.12
C ASN A 34 -23.18 -23.92 19.54
N GLY A 35 -24.12 -24.64 20.17
CA GLY A 35 -24.51 -24.42 21.56
C GLY A 35 -25.05 -23.02 21.84
N GLY A 36 -25.68 -22.36 20.87
CA GLY A 36 -26.19 -21.00 21.00
C GLY A 36 -25.11 -19.92 21.07
N SER A 37 -23.89 -20.19 20.59
CA SER A 37 -22.82 -19.19 20.55
C SER A 37 -23.25 -17.94 19.77
N MET A 38 -23.10 -16.76 20.40
CA MET A 38 -23.36 -15.46 19.76
C MET A 38 -22.52 -15.27 18.49
N VAL A 39 -21.28 -15.79 18.49
CA VAL A 39 -20.40 -15.73 17.30
C VAL A 39 -21.01 -16.51 16.14
N ALA A 40 -21.57 -17.68 16.41
CA ALA A 40 -22.23 -18.48 15.39
C ALA A 40 -23.49 -17.79 14.86
N GLU A 41 -24.28 -17.17 15.75
CA GLU A 41 -25.45 -16.38 15.36
C GLU A 41 -25.08 -15.19 14.46
N GLU A 42 -24.06 -14.42 14.83
CA GLU A 42 -23.57 -13.30 14.02
C GLU A 42 -23.05 -13.76 12.65
N MET A 43 -22.27 -14.84 12.64
CA MET A 43 -21.76 -15.42 11.39
C MET A 43 -22.90 -15.91 10.51
N PHE A 44 -23.90 -16.58 11.09
CA PHE A 44 -25.08 -17.04 10.38
C PHE A 44 -25.87 -15.87 9.75
N LYS A 45 -26.05 -14.76 10.49
CA LYS A 45 -26.66 -13.53 9.96
C LYS A 45 -25.87 -12.98 8.78
N LYS A 46 -24.54 -12.89 8.90
CA LYS A 46 -23.66 -12.41 7.81
C LYS A 46 -23.73 -13.33 6.59
N ILE A 47 -23.69 -14.65 6.79
CA ILE A 47 -23.76 -15.68 5.73
C ILE A 47 -25.10 -15.58 4.99
N LYS A 48 -26.20 -15.41 5.73
CA LYS A 48 -27.53 -15.21 5.15
C LYS A 48 -27.57 -13.93 4.31
N ALA A 49 -27.07 -12.82 4.84
CA ALA A 49 -27.03 -11.55 4.09
C ALA A 49 -26.18 -11.65 2.81
N ALA A 50 -25.05 -12.38 2.85
CA ALA A 50 -24.24 -12.62 1.66
C ALA A 50 -24.98 -13.46 0.61
N TYR A 51 -25.67 -14.52 1.03
CA TYR A 51 -26.49 -15.33 0.13
C TYR A 51 -27.64 -14.52 -0.50
N ASP A 52 -28.37 -13.75 0.31
CA ASP A 52 -29.48 -12.91 -0.14
C ASP A 52 -29.02 -11.83 -1.15
N CYS A 53 -27.77 -11.35 -1.03
CA CYS A 53 -27.14 -10.43 -1.96
C CYS A 53 -26.75 -11.11 -3.28
N LEU A 54 -26.20 -12.33 -3.22
CA LEU A 54 -25.65 -13.03 -4.39
C LEU A 54 -26.67 -13.81 -5.21
N VAL A 55 -27.78 -14.23 -4.59
CA VAL A 55 -28.84 -14.97 -5.29
C VAL A 55 -29.65 -14.07 -6.22
N ASP A 56 -29.87 -12.82 -5.82
CA ASP A 56 -30.55 -11.79 -6.60
C ASP A 56 -29.58 -11.20 -7.63
N SER A 57 -29.90 -11.35 -8.92
CA SER A 57 -29.04 -10.89 -10.01
C SER A 57 -28.83 -9.37 -10.01
N SER A 58 -29.84 -8.59 -9.61
CA SER A 58 -29.75 -7.14 -9.54
C SER A 58 -28.83 -6.71 -8.40
N LYS A 59 -28.98 -7.33 -7.22
CA LYS A 59 -28.13 -7.04 -6.05
C LYS A 59 -26.69 -7.50 -6.27
N ARG A 60 -26.50 -8.66 -6.90
CA ARG A 60 -25.18 -9.16 -7.28
C ARG A 60 -24.48 -8.20 -8.24
N ALA A 61 -25.17 -7.73 -9.29
CA ALA A 61 -24.62 -6.77 -10.23
C ALA A 61 -24.22 -5.45 -9.54
N ALA A 62 -25.06 -4.93 -8.65
CA ALA A 62 -24.73 -3.73 -7.87
C ALA A 62 -23.52 -3.93 -6.96
N ALA A 63 -23.41 -5.09 -6.29
CA ALA A 63 -22.26 -5.43 -5.46
C ALA A 63 -20.96 -5.54 -6.29
N ASP A 64 -21.03 -6.19 -7.45
CA ASP A 64 -19.88 -6.32 -8.36
C ASP A 64 -19.45 -4.96 -8.94
N ALA A 65 -20.41 -4.09 -9.29
CA ALA A 65 -20.12 -2.73 -9.75
C ALA A 65 -19.46 -1.88 -8.66
N LYS A 66 -19.99 -1.95 -7.43
CA LYS A 66 -19.41 -1.26 -6.27
C LYS A 66 -17.97 -1.72 -6.00
N ARG A 67 -17.69 -3.03 -6.09
CA ARG A 67 -16.33 -3.58 -5.93
C ARG A 67 -15.38 -3.01 -6.96
N LYS A 68 -15.75 -3.04 -8.25
CA LYS A 68 -14.93 -2.48 -9.34
C LYS A 68 -14.62 -0.99 -9.11
N TYR A 69 -15.62 -0.22 -8.70
CA TYR A 69 -15.43 1.20 -8.37
C TYR A 69 -14.44 1.39 -7.21
N GLN A 70 -14.57 0.59 -6.14
CA GLN A 70 -13.65 0.64 -4.99
C GLN A 70 -12.21 0.30 -5.41
N GLU A 71 -12.02 -0.74 -6.20
CA GLU A 71 -10.72 -1.14 -6.74
C GLU A 71 -10.09 -0.04 -7.60
N GLN A 72 -10.87 0.56 -8.50
CA GLN A 72 -10.42 1.69 -9.33
C GLN A 72 -10.05 2.91 -8.48
N ALA A 73 -10.85 3.24 -7.46
CA ALA A 73 -10.57 4.36 -6.57
C ALA A 73 -9.30 4.14 -5.74
N GLU A 74 -9.06 2.92 -5.27
CA GLU A 74 -7.83 2.55 -4.57
C GLU A 74 -6.61 2.57 -5.49
N ALA A 75 -6.74 2.04 -6.71
CA ALA A 75 -5.70 2.09 -7.72
C ALA A 75 -5.32 3.54 -8.07
N ALA A 76 -6.31 4.42 -8.25
CA ALA A 76 -6.09 5.84 -8.50
C ALA A 76 -5.37 6.55 -7.34
N LYS A 77 -5.75 6.24 -6.09
CA LYS A 77 -5.06 6.77 -4.90
C LYS A 77 -3.60 6.31 -4.84
N LYS A 78 -3.33 5.04 -5.13
CA LYS A 78 -1.97 4.47 -5.17
C LYS A 78 -1.14 5.13 -6.27
N ALA A 79 -1.69 5.25 -7.47
CA ALA A 79 -1.03 5.91 -8.61
C ALA A 79 -0.68 7.38 -8.29
N LYS A 80 -1.60 8.12 -7.67
CA LYS A 80 -1.34 9.49 -7.22
C LYS A 80 -0.26 9.55 -6.13
N ALA A 81 -0.33 8.67 -5.14
CA ALA A 81 0.68 8.63 -4.08
C ALA A 81 2.07 8.31 -4.65
N GLU A 82 2.13 7.44 -5.66
CA GLU A 82 3.37 7.12 -6.37
C GLU A 82 3.86 8.29 -7.22
N SER A 83 2.99 8.96 -7.99
CA SER A 83 3.37 10.15 -8.74
C SER A 83 3.87 11.26 -7.82
N ASP A 84 3.22 11.47 -6.67
CA ASP A 84 3.62 12.47 -5.68
C ASP A 84 4.98 12.11 -5.06
N ARG A 85 5.27 10.81 -4.85
CA ARG A 85 6.60 10.34 -4.42
C ARG A 85 7.65 10.58 -5.49
N HIS A 86 7.38 10.23 -6.74
CA HIS A 86 8.30 10.46 -7.87
C HIS A 86 8.56 11.95 -8.09
N ALA A 87 7.54 12.80 -8.02
CA ALA A 87 7.66 14.25 -8.12
C ALA A 87 8.52 14.81 -6.99
N ARG A 88 8.30 14.37 -5.74
CA ARG A 88 9.14 14.74 -4.59
C ARG A 88 10.59 14.28 -4.78
N ALA A 89 10.81 13.03 -5.18
CA ALA A 89 12.15 12.50 -5.41
C ALA A 89 12.90 13.27 -6.49
N ARG A 90 12.23 13.64 -7.60
CA ARG A 90 12.80 14.50 -8.65
C ARG A 90 13.11 15.91 -8.12
N ALA A 91 12.25 16.48 -7.29
CA ALA A 91 12.48 17.79 -6.67
C ALA A 91 13.67 17.80 -5.70
N TYR A 92 13.98 16.68 -5.04
CA TYR A 92 15.20 16.55 -4.23
C TYR A 92 16.46 16.25 -5.06
N ALA A 93 16.30 15.59 -6.21
CA ALA A 93 17.41 15.28 -7.13
C ALA A 93 17.89 16.52 -7.92
N GLN A 94 17.04 17.54 -8.06
CA GLN A 94 17.44 18.85 -8.56
C GLN A 94 17.75 19.76 -7.37
N PRO A 95 18.96 20.33 -7.24
CA PRO A 95 19.16 21.40 -6.28
C PRO A 95 18.14 22.50 -6.60
N PRO A 96 17.44 23.08 -5.59
CA PRO A 96 16.45 24.09 -5.84
C PRO A 96 17.08 25.18 -6.73
N PRO A 97 16.43 25.58 -7.85
CA PRO A 97 16.97 26.62 -8.71
C PRO A 97 17.25 27.82 -7.81
N GLY A 98 18.52 28.24 -7.80
CA GLY A 98 19.05 29.18 -6.84
C GLY A 98 18.07 30.30 -6.58
N ARG A 99 17.58 30.39 -5.35
CA ARG A 99 16.99 31.64 -4.90
C ARG A 99 18.16 32.63 -4.98
N ILE A 100 18.19 33.48 -6.01
CA ILE A 100 19.07 34.65 -6.07
C ILE A 100 18.58 35.56 -4.94
N GLY A 101 19.01 35.25 -3.73
CA GLY A 101 18.48 35.78 -2.50
C GLY A 101 19.55 35.60 -1.45
N ASN A 102 20.53 36.51 -1.51
CA ASN A 102 21.55 36.82 -0.51
C ASN A 102 21.86 35.68 0.48
N TYR A 103 22.76 34.78 0.09
CA TYR A 103 23.47 33.98 1.08
C TYR A 103 24.22 34.95 2.00
N PRO A 104 23.98 34.99 3.33
CA PRO A 104 24.88 35.74 4.20
C PRO A 104 26.29 35.15 3.99
N LEU A 105 27.30 35.99 3.79
CA LEU A 105 28.70 35.60 3.59
C LEU A 105 29.18 34.51 4.59
N ALA A 106 28.58 34.47 5.77
CA ALA A 106 28.77 33.43 6.80
C ALA A 106 28.48 31.99 6.32
N ALA A 107 27.48 31.75 5.45
CA ALA A 107 27.10 30.42 5.01
C ALA A 107 28.05 29.84 3.93
N MET A 108 28.67 30.71 3.12
CA MET A 108 29.70 30.33 2.15
C MET A 108 31.02 29.96 2.84
N LEU A 109 31.38 30.67 3.90
CA LEU A 109 32.58 30.39 4.69
C LEU A 109 32.49 29.06 5.46
N ALA A 110 31.29 28.64 5.88
CA ALA A 110 31.09 27.38 6.60
C ALA A 110 31.41 26.14 5.73
N VAL A 111 31.08 26.17 4.44
CA VAL A 111 31.37 25.06 3.51
C VAL A 111 32.86 25.00 3.19
N ILE A 112 33.50 26.15 2.99
CA ILE A 112 34.94 26.26 2.72
C ILE A 112 35.74 25.81 3.95
N ALA A 113 35.38 26.26 5.16
CA ALA A 113 36.03 25.83 6.39
C ALA A 113 35.90 24.32 6.63
N PHE A 114 34.76 23.70 6.32
CA PHE A 114 34.56 22.26 6.50
C PHE A 114 35.42 21.42 5.53
N VAL A 115 35.63 21.89 4.29
CA VAL A 115 36.54 21.24 3.32
C VAL A 115 38.01 21.39 3.73
N PHE A 116 38.42 22.56 4.22
CA PHE A 116 39.80 22.77 4.72
C PHE A 116 40.11 22.00 6.02
N ILE A 117 39.14 21.86 6.92
CA ILE A 117 39.29 21.05 8.15
C ILE A 117 39.45 19.56 7.82
N ILE A 118 38.72 19.04 6.83
CA ILE A 118 38.87 17.64 6.38
C ILE A 118 40.24 17.41 5.72
N ILE A 119 40.73 18.34 4.91
CA ILE A 119 42.07 18.25 4.28
C ILE A 119 43.17 18.33 5.35
N ALA A 120 43.04 19.20 6.36
CA ALA A 120 44.02 19.31 7.44
C ALA A 120 44.02 18.10 8.39
N LEU A 121 42.88 17.42 8.56
CA LEU A 121 42.77 16.22 9.41
C LEU A 121 43.20 14.93 8.69
N PHE A 122 43.14 14.86 7.36
CA PHE A 122 43.51 13.66 6.57
C PHE A 122 44.77 13.81 5.70
N GLY A 123 45.34 15.00 5.57
CA GLY A 123 46.48 15.31 4.70
C GLY A 123 47.87 15.04 5.28
N SER A 124 48.03 14.07 6.18
CA SER A 124 49.35 13.64 6.67
C SER A 124 49.41 12.12 6.88
N ASN A 125 49.19 11.34 5.81
CA ASN A 125 49.79 10.01 5.72
C ASN A 125 49.80 9.47 4.28
N ASN A 126 50.84 9.80 3.51
CA ASN A 126 51.60 8.77 2.78
C ASN A 126 52.81 9.39 2.08
N GLY A 127 53.99 9.04 2.61
CA GLY A 127 55.26 9.20 1.92
C GLY A 127 55.37 8.28 0.71
N GLY A 128 56.16 8.71 -0.26
CA GLY A 128 56.42 7.96 -1.48
C GLY A 128 57.29 8.72 -2.47
N SER A 129 58.45 9.20 -2.01
CA SER A 129 59.53 9.66 -2.89
C SER A 129 60.26 8.42 -3.41
N GLY A 130 59.97 8.01 -4.65
CA GLY A 130 60.75 7.05 -5.42
C GLY A 130 61.19 7.72 -6.71
N SER A 131 62.42 8.22 -6.73
CA SER A 131 63.06 8.86 -7.87
C SER A 131 63.38 7.84 -8.98
N THR A 132 63.19 8.32 -10.20
CA THR A 132 63.52 7.77 -11.51
C THR A 132 64.97 7.28 -11.65
N SER A 133 65.17 6.13 -12.29
CA SER A 133 66.43 5.79 -13.00
C SER A 133 66.13 5.54 -14.48
N ALA A 134 66.81 6.30 -15.32
CA ALA A 134 67.07 6.03 -16.73
C ALA A 134 68.54 5.58 -16.86
#